data_AF-A0A2J4QGE7-F1
#
_entry.id   AF-A0A2J4QGE7-F1
#
_cell.length_a   1.000
_cell.length_b   1.000
_cell.length_c   1.000
_cell.angle_alpha   90.00
_cell.angle_beta   90.00
_cell.angle_gamma   90.00
#
_symmetry.space_group_name_H-M   'P 1'
#
loop_
_entity.id
_entity.type
_entity.pdbx_description
1 polymer ?
#
loop_
_entity_poly.entity_id
_entity_poly.type
_entity_poly.pdbx_seq_one_letter_code
_entity_poly.pdbx_strand_id
1 'polypeptide(L)'
;MSSLPVAAVLPELLSALRHAPQVLLNAPTGAGKSTWLPLQILAEGNINGRIILLEPRRLAARNVAQRLAELLGEKPGETVGYRMRAETCVGPNTRLEVVTEGILTRMIQRDPELSGVGLAILDEFHERSLQADLA
;
A
#
# COMPACT_ATOMS: atom_id res chain seq x y z
N MET A 1 -10.78 -21.18 5.31
CA MET A 1 -10.85 -19.71 5.46
C MET A 1 -11.82 -19.21 4.42
N SER A 2 -12.85 -18.43 4.82
CA SER A 2 -13.75 -17.78 3.87
C SER A 2 -12.92 -16.83 2.98
N SER A 3 -13.01 -16.99 1.67
CA SER A 3 -12.31 -16.11 0.73
C SER A 3 -12.77 -14.67 0.95
N LEU A 4 -11.82 -13.77 1.21
CA LEU A 4 -12.13 -12.34 1.33
C LEU A 4 -12.80 -11.84 0.04
N PRO A 5 -13.79 -10.94 0.10
CA PRO A 5 -14.48 -10.44 -1.09
C PRO A 5 -13.54 -9.90 -2.18
N VAL A 6 -12.42 -9.29 -1.78
CA VAL A 6 -11.44 -8.73 -2.72
C VAL A 6 -10.65 -9.80 -3.50
N ALA A 7 -10.65 -11.06 -3.04
CA ALA A 7 -9.98 -12.15 -3.75
C ALA A 7 -10.64 -12.44 -5.10
N ALA A 8 -11.96 -12.23 -5.22
CA ALA A 8 -12.69 -12.49 -6.45
C ALA A 8 -12.30 -11.54 -7.59
N VAL A 9 -11.82 -10.33 -7.27
CA VAL A 9 -11.45 -9.29 -8.25
C VAL A 9 -9.94 -9.22 -8.51
N LEU A 10 -9.13 -10.03 -7.81
CA LEU A 10 -7.67 -10.02 -7.95
C LEU A 10 -7.21 -10.23 -9.41
N PRO A 11 -7.70 -11.23 -10.17
CA PRO A 11 -7.23 -11.44 -11.55
C PRO A 11 -7.50 -10.24 -12.47
N GLU A 12 -8.67 -9.62 -12.33
CA GLU A 12 -9.05 -8.43 -13.09
C GLU A 12 -8.18 -7.23 -12.70
N LEU A 13 -7.93 -7.03 -11.41
CA LEU A 13 -7.05 -5.97 -10.91
C LEU A 13 -5.62 -6.11 -11.44
N LEU A 14 -5.03 -7.31 -11.35
CA LEU A 14 -3.68 -7.56 -11.87
C LEU A 14 -3.61 -7.35 -13.38
N SER A 15 -4.67 -7.68 -14.11
CA SER A 15 -4.76 -7.35 -15.54
C SER A 15 -4.80 -5.85 -15.78
N ALA A 16 -5.64 -5.11 -15.04
CA ALA A 16 -5.76 -3.67 -15.17
C ALA A 16 -4.43 -2.95 -14.88
N LEU A 17 -3.72 -3.36 -13.82
CA LEU A 17 -2.41 -2.81 -13.44
C LEU A 17 -1.33 -2.97 -14.52
N ARG A 18 -1.46 -3.96 -15.43
CA ARG A 18 -0.53 -4.14 -16.55
C ARG A 18 -0.83 -3.27 -17.77
N HIS A 19 -2.06 -2.79 -17.91
CA HIS A 19 -2.53 -2.12 -19.13
C HIS A 19 -2.88 -0.65 -18.92
N ALA A 20 -3.06 -0.21 -17.68
CA ALA A 20 -3.44 1.16 -17.35
C ALA A 20 -2.48 1.78 -16.33
N PRO A 21 -2.16 3.09 -16.47
CA PRO A 21 -1.33 3.79 -15.48
C PRO A 21 -2.08 4.08 -14.17
N GLN A 22 -3.42 4.03 -14.16
CA GLN A 22 -4.24 4.16 -12.97
C GLN A 22 -5.34 3.11 -12.95
N VAL A 23 -5.65 2.59 -11.76
CA VAL A 23 -6.76 1.64 -11.54
C VAL A 23 -7.55 2.08 -10.32
N LEU A 24 -8.86 2.18 -10.46
CA LEU A 24 -9.78 2.46 -9.35
C LEU A 24 -10.40 1.15 -8.86
N LEU A 25 -10.16 0.81 -7.60
CA LEU A 25 -10.76 -0.35 -6.95
C LEU A 25 -11.85 0.12 -5.98
N ASN A 26 -13.09 -0.31 -6.21
CA ASN A 26 -14.17 -0.15 -5.25
C ASN A 26 -14.49 -1.51 -4.61
N ALA A 27 -14.37 -1.61 -3.29
CA ALA A 27 -14.80 -2.77 -2.52
C ALA A 27 -15.26 -2.33 -1.12
N PRO A 28 -16.17 -3.07 -0.46
CA PRO A 28 -16.70 -2.68 0.85
C PRO A 28 -15.59 -2.63 1.93
N THR A 29 -15.88 -1.91 3.03
CA THR A 29 -15.04 -1.96 4.24
C THR A 29 -14.94 -3.40 4.75
N GLY A 30 -13.77 -3.81 5.23
CA GLY A 30 -13.54 -5.19 5.68
C GLY A 30 -13.33 -6.21 4.55
N ALA A 31 -13.35 -5.80 3.28
CA ALA A 31 -13.09 -6.70 2.15
C ALA A 31 -11.65 -7.21 2.03
N GLY A 32 -10.70 -6.65 2.81
CA GLY A 32 -9.28 -6.98 2.76
C GLY A 32 -8.43 -6.11 1.82
N LYS A 33 -8.92 -4.92 1.44
CA LYS A 33 -8.24 -4.00 0.51
C LYS A 33 -6.84 -3.57 0.98
N SER A 34 -6.68 -3.23 2.25
CA SER A 34 -5.41 -2.77 2.82
C SER A 34 -4.67 -3.88 3.58
N THR A 35 -5.38 -4.90 4.05
CA THR A 35 -4.85 -5.92 4.97
C THR A 35 -4.57 -7.29 4.33
N TRP A 36 -4.79 -7.45 3.02
CA TRP A 36 -4.49 -8.69 2.30
C TRP A 36 -4.07 -8.45 0.85
N LEU A 37 -4.82 -7.61 0.13
CA LEU A 37 -4.60 -7.34 -1.29
C LEU A 37 -3.18 -6.85 -1.64
N PRO A 38 -2.53 -5.97 -0.86
CA PRO A 38 -1.20 -5.47 -1.21
C PRO A 38 -0.14 -6.60 -1.27
N LEU A 39 -0.28 -7.64 -0.45
CA LEU A 39 0.61 -8.81 -0.52
C LEU A 39 0.40 -9.62 -1.80
N GLN A 40 -0.84 -9.76 -2.26
CA GLN A 40 -1.13 -10.48 -3.50
C GLN A 40 -0.59 -9.71 -4.72
N ILE A 41 -0.73 -8.38 -4.71
CA ILE A 41 -0.11 -7.54 -5.73
C ILE A 41 1.41 -7.65 -5.68
N LEU A 42 2.01 -7.68 -4.49
CA LEU A 42 3.45 -7.86 -4.33
C LEU A 42 3.92 -9.22 -4.88
N ALA A 43 3.15 -10.29 -4.66
CA ALA A 43 3.49 -11.64 -5.07
C ALA A 43 3.25 -11.90 -6.57
N GLU A 44 2.14 -11.41 -7.12
CA GLU A 44 1.66 -11.80 -8.45
C GLU A 44 1.63 -10.64 -9.47
N GLY A 45 1.75 -9.39 -9.01
CA GLY A 45 1.60 -8.20 -9.84
C GLY A 45 2.80 -7.85 -10.70
N ASN A 46 3.95 -8.54 -10.54
CA ASN A 46 5.19 -8.26 -11.26
C ASN A 46 5.59 -6.77 -11.21
N ILE A 47 5.37 -6.12 -10.07
CA ILE A 47 5.69 -4.71 -9.88
C ILE A 47 7.21 -4.54 -9.76
N ASN A 48 7.80 -3.77 -10.68
CA ASN A 48 9.21 -3.40 -10.64
C ASN A 48 9.43 -2.33 -9.57
N GLY A 49 10.17 -2.65 -8.52
CA GLY A 49 10.46 -1.74 -7.40
C GLY A 49 9.56 -1.97 -6.18
N ARG A 50 9.46 -0.94 -5.34
CA ARG A 50 8.66 -0.94 -4.11
C ARG A 50 7.21 -0.59 -4.38
N ILE A 51 6.33 -1.06 -3.50
CA ILE A 51 4.94 -0.67 -3.41
C ILE A 51 4.80 0.25 -2.20
N ILE A 52 4.14 1.40 -2.39
CA ILE A 52 3.76 2.29 -1.30
C ILE A 52 2.26 2.12 -1.04
N LEU A 53 1.86 1.96 0.22
CA LEU A 53 0.47 1.98 0.65
C LEU A 53 0.23 3.19 1.55
N LEU A 54 -0.57 4.14 1.09
CA LEU A 54 -0.95 5.31 1.85
C LEU A 54 -2.11 4.97 2.80
N GLU A 55 -1.94 5.33 4.07
CA GLU A 55 -2.96 5.23 5.12
C GLU A 55 -3.17 6.62 5.77
N PRO A 56 -4.42 7.03 6.05
CA PRO A 56 -4.72 8.41 6.47
C PRO A 56 -4.22 8.72 7.89
N ARG A 57 -4.04 7.69 8.72
CA ARG A 57 -3.72 7.86 10.15
C ARG A 57 -2.58 6.94 10.57
N ARG A 58 -1.74 7.43 11.49
CA ARG A 58 -0.58 6.69 12.04
C ARG A 58 -0.95 5.32 12.61
N LEU A 59 -2.03 5.25 13.38
CA LEU A 59 -2.47 3.98 13.97
C LEU A 59 -2.93 2.99 12.90
N ALA A 60 -3.61 3.46 11.85
CA ALA A 60 -4.00 2.61 10.71
C ALA A 60 -2.76 2.10 9.98
N ALA A 61 -1.83 2.99 9.62
CA ALA A 61 -0.56 2.64 8.97
C ALA A 61 0.20 1.53 9.72
N ARG A 62 0.36 1.70 11.04
CA ARG A 62 1.05 0.70 11.88
C ARG A 62 0.29 -0.62 11.94
N ASN A 63 -1.03 -0.58 12.15
CA ASN A 63 -1.85 -1.79 12.26
C ASN A 63 -1.89 -2.57 10.94
N VAL A 64 -1.96 -1.87 9.81
CA VAL A 64 -1.96 -2.48 8.48
C VAL A 64 -0.60 -3.13 8.19
N ALA A 65 0.51 -2.43 8.43
CA ALA A 65 1.85 -3.00 8.25
C ALA A 65 2.08 -4.22 9.15
N GLN A 66 1.66 -4.14 10.42
CA GLN A 66 1.73 -5.25 11.37
C GLN A 66 0.93 -6.46 10.88
N ARG A 67 -0.33 -6.23 10.46
CA ARG A 67 -1.20 -7.30 9.96
C ARG A 67 -0.63 -7.97 8.71
N LEU A 68 -0.09 -7.20 7.78
CA LEU A 68 0.50 -7.72 6.55
C LEU A 68 1.78 -8.51 6.83
N ALA A 69 2.64 -8.03 7.73
CA ALA A 69 3.83 -8.78 8.17
C ALA A 69 3.46 -10.12 8.83
N GLU A 70 2.44 -10.13 9.69
CA GLU A 70 1.93 -11.35 10.33
C GLU A 70 1.44 -12.39 9.32
N LEU A 71 0.81 -11.96 8.22
CA LEU A 71 0.37 -12.86 7.15
C LEU A 71 1.55 -13.53 6.41
N LEU A 72 2.74 -12.94 6.47
CA LEU A 72 3.98 -13.52 5.96
C LEU A 72 4.76 -14.31 7.03
N GLY A 73 4.33 -14.27 8.29
CA GLY A 73 5.08 -14.83 9.41
C GLY A 73 6.33 -14.01 9.78
N GLU A 74 6.38 -12.74 9.39
CA GLU A 74 7.51 -11.83 9.58
C GLU A 74 7.20 -10.75 10.64
N LYS A 75 8.22 -10.00 11.05
CA LYS A 75 8.04 -8.74 11.78
C LYS A 75 8.03 -7.55 10.80
N PRO A 76 7.35 -6.43 11.13
CA PRO A 76 7.52 -5.21 10.36
C PRO A 76 8.99 -4.79 10.25
N GLY A 77 9.35 -4.22 9.11
CA GLY A 77 10.71 -3.85 8.75
C GLY A 77 11.44 -4.91 7.92
N GLU A 78 10.87 -6.10 7.76
CA GLU A 78 11.32 -7.13 6.82
C GLU A 78 10.74 -6.86 5.43
N THR A 79 9.93 -7.75 4.85
CA THR A 79 9.32 -7.55 3.52
C THR A 79 8.30 -6.40 3.54
N VAL A 80 7.57 -6.26 4.66
CA VAL A 80 6.60 -5.18 4.89
C VAL A 80 7.12 -4.25 5.97
N GLY A 81 7.10 -2.95 5.72
CA GLY A 81 7.52 -1.92 6.67
C GLY A 81 6.56 -0.75 6.71
N TYR A 82 6.86 0.23 7.55
CA TYR A 82 6.10 1.47 7.61
C TYR A 82 6.95 2.70 7.88
N ARG A 83 6.45 3.86 7.44
CA ARG A 83 7.02 5.18 7.75
C ARG A 83 5.93 6.15 8.17
N MET A 84 6.10 6.74 9.34
CA MET A 84 5.24 7.80 9.84
C MET A 84 6.07 8.86 10.56
N ARG A 85 5.45 9.98 10.91
CA ARG A 85 6.16 11.04 11.65
C ARG A 85 6.71 10.48 12.96
N ALA A 86 8.02 10.62 13.15
CA ALA A 86 8.81 10.18 14.31
C ALA A 86 9.01 8.66 14.46
N GLU A 87 8.52 7.83 13.53
CA GLU A 87 8.67 6.37 13.62
C GLU A 87 8.88 5.77 12.22
N THR A 88 9.91 4.95 12.08
CA THR A 88 10.27 4.31 10.81
C THR A 88 10.70 2.89 11.11
N CYS A 89 10.09 1.93 10.42
CA CYS A 89 10.38 0.51 10.53
C CYS A 89 10.47 -0.07 9.12
N VAL A 90 11.62 0.13 8.49
CA VAL A 90 11.90 -0.29 7.10
C VAL A 90 13.34 -0.77 7.03
N GLY A 91 13.56 -1.93 6.42
CA GLY A 91 14.86 -2.55 6.23
C GLY A 91 15.29 -2.58 4.75
N PRO A 92 16.48 -3.14 4.45
CA PRO A 92 16.98 -3.25 3.08
C PRO A 92 16.12 -4.16 2.18
N ASN A 93 15.36 -5.08 2.78
CA ASN A 93 14.52 -6.04 2.06
C ASN A 93 13.07 -5.57 1.92
N THR A 94 12.70 -4.41 2.48
CA THR A 94 11.31 -3.95 2.45
C THR A 94 10.88 -3.62 1.03
N ARG A 95 9.84 -4.31 0.59
CA ARG A 95 9.21 -4.14 -0.73
C ARG A 95 7.86 -3.45 -0.65
N LEU A 96 7.16 -3.55 0.48
CA LEU A 96 5.88 -2.89 0.73
C LEU A 96 6.03 -1.92 1.91
N GLU A 97 5.89 -0.63 1.65
CA GLU A 97 5.98 0.42 2.68
C GLU A 97 4.61 1.06 2.93
N VAL A 98 4.08 0.91 4.14
CA VAL A 98 2.87 1.59 4.58
C VAL A 98 3.23 2.96 5.13
N VAL A 99 2.70 4.03 4.54
CA VAL A 99 3.09 5.40 4.85
C VAL A 99 1.88 6.25 5.21
N THR A 100 2.11 7.28 6.01
CA THR A 100 1.11 8.35 6.20
C THR A 100 1.27 9.46 5.16
N GLU A 101 0.20 10.22 4.91
CA GLU A 101 0.15 11.30 3.92
C GLU A 101 1.35 12.26 3.98
N GLY A 102 1.62 12.83 5.15
CA GLY A 102 2.76 13.75 5.30
C GLY A 102 4.14 13.11 5.11
N ILE A 103 4.25 11.78 5.09
CA ILE A 103 5.48 11.09 4.67
C ILE A 103 5.53 10.97 3.15
N LEU A 104 4.43 10.53 2.51
CA LEU A 104 4.34 10.45 1.06
C LEU A 104 4.61 11.80 0.38
N THR A 105 4.00 12.89 0.89
CA THR A 105 4.26 14.25 0.37
C THR A 105 5.75 14.61 0.42
N ARG A 106 6.44 14.27 1.52
CA ARG A 106 7.89 14.54 1.66
C ARG A 106 8.73 13.65 0.73
N MET A 107 8.30 12.41 0.50
CA MET A 107 8.97 11.52 -0.45
C MET A 107 8.91 12.12 -1.86
N ILE A 108 7.72 12.54 -2.31
CA ILE A 108 7.51 13.18 -3.62
C ILE A 108 8.27 14.51 -3.73
N GLN A 109 8.24 15.35 -2.70
CA GLN A 109 8.99 16.62 -2.71
C GLN A 109 10.51 16.42 -2.83
N ARG A 110 11.04 15.33 -2.25
CA ARG A 110 12.46 15.01 -2.29
C ARG A 110 12.85 14.33 -3.60
N ASP A 111 11.98 13.48 -4.12
CA ASP A 111 12.16 12.72 -5.36
C ASP A 111 10.83 12.71 -6.12
N PRO A 112 10.60 13.69 -7.01
CA PRO A 112 9.36 13.80 -7.77
C PRO A 112 9.08 12.63 -8.69
N GLU A 113 10.12 11.88 -9.08
CA GLU A 113 9.98 10.67 -9.91
C GLU A 113 9.65 9.43 -9.08
N LEU A 114 9.74 9.51 -7.74
CA LEU A 114 9.62 8.38 -6.83
C LEU A 114 10.47 7.19 -7.29
N SER A 115 11.75 7.43 -7.55
CA SER A 115 12.69 6.46 -8.10
C SER A 115 12.67 5.14 -7.31
N GLY A 116 12.50 4.03 -8.05
CA GLY A 116 12.43 2.68 -7.48
C GLY A 116 11.09 2.33 -6.83
N VAL A 117 10.05 3.15 -6.97
CA VAL A 117 8.65 2.81 -6.65
C VAL A 117 7.95 2.42 -7.95
N GLY A 118 7.31 1.25 -7.97
CA GLY A 118 6.56 0.76 -9.13
C GLY A 118 5.06 0.91 -9.01
N LEU A 119 4.55 1.08 -7.78
CA LEU A 119 3.13 1.23 -7.50
C LEU A 119 2.91 2.04 -6.22
N ALA A 120 1.98 3.00 -6.29
CA ALA A 120 1.42 3.66 -5.13
C ALA A 120 -0.06 3.29 -5.01
N ILE A 121 -0.46 2.83 -3.83
CA ILE A 121 -1.84 2.48 -3.48
C ILE A 121 -2.34 3.55 -2.52
N LEU A 122 -3.41 4.24 -2.90
CA LEU A 122 -4.04 5.27 -2.09
C LEU A 122 -5.28 4.65 -1.43
N ASP A 123 -5.18 4.23 -0.16
CA ASP A 123 -6.32 3.68 0.56
C ASP A 123 -7.22 4.81 1.11
N GLU A 124 -8.49 4.48 1.32
CA GLU A 124 -9.49 5.40 1.89
C GLU A 124 -9.65 6.73 1.12
N PHE A 125 -9.55 6.70 -0.22
CA PHE A 125 -9.85 7.85 -1.12
C PHE A 125 -11.26 8.46 -0.93
N HIS A 126 -12.14 7.79 -0.18
CA HIS A 126 -13.49 8.27 0.16
C HIS A 126 -13.49 9.30 1.29
N GLU A 127 -12.48 9.31 2.16
CA GLU A 127 -12.26 10.42 3.09
C GLU A 127 -11.76 11.58 2.23
N ARG A 128 -12.66 12.50 1.82
CA ARG A 128 -12.30 13.76 1.16
C ARG A 128 -11.41 14.61 2.08
N SER A 129 -10.15 14.21 2.27
CA SER A 129 -9.15 15.08 2.86
C SER A 129 -8.82 16.12 1.79
N LEU A 130 -8.91 17.39 2.17
CA LEU A 130 -8.68 18.56 1.30
C LEU A 130 -7.27 18.59 0.66
N GLN A 131 -6.41 17.61 0.96
CA GLN A 131 -5.01 17.50 0.55
C GLN A 131 -4.72 16.29 -0.35
N ALA A 132 -5.62 15.31 -0.48
CA ALA A 132 -5.53 14.29 -1.54
C ALA A 132 -5.74 14.88 -2.95
N ASP A 133 -6.41 16.04 -3.03
CA ASP A 133 -6.65 16.81 -4.25
C ASP A 133 -5.45 17.68 -4.70
N LEU A 134 -4.34 17.73 -3.96
CA LEU A 134 -3.19 18.62 -4.24
C LEU A 134 -2.16 18.06 -5.24
N ALA A 135 -2.55 17.08 -6.07
CA ALA A 135 -1.75 16.57 -7.19
C ALA A 135 -1.94 17.39 -8.47
#